data_AF-A0A7W1W7N7-F1
#
_entry.id   AF-A0A7W1W7N7-F1
#
_cell.length_a   1.000
_cell.length_b   1.000
_cell.length_c   1.000
_cell.angle_alpha   90.00
_cell.angle_beta   90.00
_cell.angle_gamma   90.00
#
_symmetry.space_group_name_H-M   'P 1'
#
loop_
_entity.id
_entity.type
_entity.pdbx_description
1 polymer ?
#
loop_
_entity_poly.entity_id
_entity_poly.type
_entity_poly.pdbx_seq_one_letter_code
_entity_poly.pdbx_strand_id
1 'polypeptide(L)'
;MNEERLATLIERPDVQQKLLRNYDGDYSIGVTLDPRNKSRIAIRVRIAGHSTKNIPAQIEIDGETIPVVVSPNFKVPVPFRQIA
;
A
#
# COMPACT_ATOMS: atom_id res chain seq x y z
N MET A 1 -3.60 -3.95 -16.03
CA MET A 1 -2.45 -3.21 -15.46
C MET A 1 -1.26 -4.18 -15.25
N ASN A 2 0.00 -3.72 -15.33
CA ASN A 2 1.19 -4.52 -14.95
C ASN A 2 1.85 -3.97 -13.67
N GLU A 3 2.81 -4.72 -13.10
CA GLU A 3 3.46 -4.39 -11.82
C GLU A 3 4.22 -3.06 -11.86
N GLU A 4 5.07 -2.84 -12.87
CA GLU A 4 5.89 -1.62 -12.99
C GLU A 4 5.05 -0.35 -13.13
N ARG A 5 3.98 -0.42 -13.92
CA ARG A 5 3.05 0.70 -14.07
C ARG A 5 2.32 0.96 -12.76
N LEU A 6 1.86 -0.08 -12.07
CA LEU A 6 1.21 0.09 -10.77
C LEU A 6 2.18 0.67 -9.73
N ALA A 7 3.44 0.23 -9.71
CA ALA A 7 4.49 0.75 -8.84
C ALA A 7 4.74 2.24 -9.07
N THR A 8 4.71 2.69 -10.31
CA THR A 8 4.80 4.13 -10.64
C THR A 8 3.56 4.89 -10.21
N LEU A 9 2.37 4.29 -10.34
CA LEU A 9 1.11 4.94 -10.00
C LEU A 9 0.91 5.12 -8.49
N ILE A 10 1.37 4.17 -7.66
CA ILE A 10 1.26 4.27 -6.19
C ILE A 10 2.17 5.35 -5.57
N GLU A 11 3.18 5.83 -6.31
CA GLU A 11 4.01 6.97 -5.92
C GLU A 11 3.29 8.31 -6.14
N ARG A 12 2.20 8.33 -6.91
CA ARG A 12 1.47 9.56 -7.19
C ARG A 12 0.66 10.01 -5.96
N PRO A 13 0.71 11.31 -5.60
CA PRO A 13 -0.03 11.83 -4.44
C PRO A 13 -1.54 11.58 -4.50
N ASP A 14 -2.15 11.63 -5.69
CA ASP A 14 -3.59 11.39 -5.86
C ASP A 14 -3.99 9.94 -5.55
N VAL A 15 -3.14 8.98 -5.89
CA VAL A 15 -3.36 7.56 -5.58
C VAL A 15 -3.13 7.31 -4.09
N GLN A 16 -2.09 7.91 -3.51
CA GLN A 16 -1.82 7.80 -2.07
C GLN A 16 -2.95 8.38 -1.22
N GLN A 17 -3.51 9.53 -1.61
CA GLN A 17 -4.69 10.11 -0.96
C GLN A 17 -5.91 9.18 -1.05
N LYS A 18 -6.14 8.55 -2.21
CA LYS A 18 -7.23 7.55 -2.35
C LYS A 18 -7.03 6.32 -1.45
N LEU A 19 -5.79 5.86 -1.30
CA LEU A 19 -5.43 4.68 -0.49
C LEU A 19 -5.52 4.95 1.01
N LEU A 20 -4.93 6.05 1.47
CA LEU A 20 -4.76 6.32 2.89
C LEU A 20 -5.91 7.15 3.47
N ARG A 21 -6.63 7.90 2.62
CA ARG A 21 -7.69 8.84 3.01
C ARG A 21 -7.19 9.81 4.09
N ASN A 22 -7.50 9.51 5.34
CA ASN A 22 -7.15 10.31 6.52
C ASN A 22 -6.23 9.55 7.49
N TYR A 23 -5.53 8.52 7.03
CA TYR A 23 -4.56 7.80 7.86
C TYR A 23 -3.31 8.67 8.03
N ASP A 24 -3.02 9.01 9.29
CA ASP A 24 -1.95 9.92 9.72
C ASP A 24 -0.74 9.20 10.35
N GLY A 25 -0.82 7.89 10.52
CA GLY A 25 0.26 7.09 11.08
C GLY A 25 1.34 6.72 10.06
N ASP A 26 2.39 6.04 10.54
CA ASP A 26 3.43 5.51 9.65
C ASP A 26 2.88 4.41 8.74
N TYR A 27 3.30 4.43 7.48
CA TYR A 27 2.90 3.45 6.47
C TYR A 27 4.02 3.13 5.47
N SER A 28 3.81 2.06 4.72
CA SER A 28 4.57 1.74 3.51
C SER A 28 3.60 1.20 2.46
N ILE A 29 3.73 1.68 1.22
CA ILE A 29 2.94 1.23 0.07
C ILE A 29 3.88 0.46 -0.86
N GLY A 30 3.38 -0.59 -1.50
CA GLY A 30 4.10 -1.34 -2.51
C GLY A 30 3.16 -2.13 -3.40
N VAL A 31 3.72 -2.89 -4.32
CA VAL A 31 2.96 -3.83 -5.16
C VAL A 31 3.16 -5.25 -4.65
N THR A 32 2.12 -6.07 -4.78
CA THR A 32 2.12 -7.49 -4.40
C THR A 32 1.16 -8.25 -5.31
N LEU A 33 1.08 -9.57 -5.14
CA LEU A 33 -0.01 -10.37 -5.69
C LEU A 33 -1.20 -10.41 -4.73
N ASP A 34 -2.41 -10.49 -5.28
CA ASP A 34 -3.64 -10.70 -4.52
C ASP A 34 -3.60 -12.09 -3.85
N PRO A 35 -3.72 -12.19 -2.51
CA PRO A 35 -3.70 -13.47 -1.81
C PRO A 35 -4.88 -14.39 -2.19
N ARG A 36 -5.98 -13.85 -2.71
CA ARG A 36 -7.14 -14.62 -3.18
C ARG A 36 -7.00 -15.08 -4.63
N ASN A 37 -6.22 -14.35 -5.43
CA ASN A 37 -5.94 -14.69 -6.83
C ASN A 37 -4.50 -14.30 -7.18
N LYS A 38 -3.58 -15.25 -7.09
CA LYS A 38 -2.14 -15.01 -7.32
C LYS A 38 -1.78 -14.62 -8.76
N SER A 39 -2.72 -14.69 -9.70
CA SER A 39 -2.54 -14.20 -11.07
C SER A 39 -2.89 -12.70 -11.22
N ARG A 40 -3.34 -12.04 -10.15
CA ARG A 40 -3.72 -10.63 -10.15
C ARG A 40 -2.80 -9.81 -9.26
N ILE A 41 -2.37 -8.65 -9.75
CA ILE A 41 -1.61 -7.68 -8.96
C ILE A 41 -2.53 -6.93 -7.98
N ALA A 42 -1.96 -6.55 -6.84
CA ALA A 42 -2.61 -5.83 -5.77
C ALA A 42 -1.67 -4.79 -5.18
N ILE A 43 -2.26 -3.78 -4.53
CA ILE A 43 -1.50 -2.78 -3.76
C ILE A 43 -1.33 -3.33 -2.36
N ARG A 44 -0.09 -3.39 -1.87
CA ARG A 44 0.19 -3.69 -0.47
C ARG A 44 0.26 -2.38 0.31
N VAL A 45 -0.53 -2.26 1.36
CA VAL A 45 -0.43 -1.16 2.32
C VAL A 45 -0.06 -1.74 3.67
N ARG A 46 1.10 -1.36 4.19
CA ARG A 46 1.56 -1.70 5.53
C ARG A 46 1.31 -0.49 6.42
N ILE A 47 0.63 -0.67 7.55
CA ILE A 47 0.37 0.40 8.52
C ILE A 47 0.91 0.03 9.90
N ALA A 48 1.46 1.01 10.61
CA ALA A 48 1.95 0.81 11.97
C ALA A 48 0.81 0.55 12.96
N GLY A 49 -0.38 1.08 12.69
CA GLY A 49 -1.58 0.85 13.49
C GLY A 49 -2.25 -0.51 13.29
N HIS A 50 -3.20 -0.82 14.17
CA HIS A 50 -4.06 -2.00 14.07
C HIS A 50 -5.36 -1.75 13.28
N SER A 51 -5.75 -0.48 13.13
CA SER A 51 -7.01 -0.12 12.49
C SER A 51 -6.85 -0.02 10.98
N THR A 52 -7.33 -1.04 10.27
CA THR A 52 -7.40 -1.05 8.80
C THR A 52 -8.70 -0.46 8.25
N LYS A 53 -9.63 -0.06 9.12
CA LYS A 53 -11.00 0.35 8.75
C LYS A 53 -11.07 1.53 7.77
N ASN A 54 -10.03 2.37 7.75
CA ASN A 54 -9.99 3.57 6.92
C ASN A 54 -9.35 3.33 5.55
N ILE A 55 -8.73 2.17 5.34
CA ILE A 55 -8.09 1.82 4.06
C ILE A 55 -9.10 1.02 3.23
N PRO A 56 -9.40 1.46 2.00
CA PRO A 56 -10.33 0.75 1.14
C PRO A 56 -9.76 -0.61 0.74
N ALA A 57 -10.63 -1.61 0.56
CA ALA A 57 -10.24 -2.94 0.08
C ALA A 57 -9.87 -2.97 -1.42
N GLN A 58 -10.24 -1.94 -2.17
CA GLN A 58 -9.96 -1.76 -3.59
C GLN A 58 -10.03 -0.28 -3.96
N ILE A 59 -9.29 0.13 -4.98
CA ILE A 59 -9.36 1.48 -5.54
C ILE A 59 -9.37 1.43 -7.07
N GLU A 60 -9.93 2.47 -7.70
CA GLU A 60 -9.89 2.63 -9.14
C GLU A 60 -8.70 3.51 -9.55
N ILE A 61 -7.86 2.98 -10.44
CA ILE A 61 -6.72 3.67 -11.05
C ILE A 61 -6.80 3.45 -12.55
N ASP A 62 -6.79 4.53 -13.33
CA ASP A 62 -6.87 4.50 -14.81
C ASP A 62 -8.04 3.62 -15.34
N GLY A 63 -9.19 3.61 -14.65
CA GLY A 63 -10.37 2.82 -15.02
C GLY A 63 -10.28 1.33 -14.66
N GLU A 64 -9.22 0.88 -13.98
CA GLU A 64 -9.07 -0.48 -13.49
C GLU A 64 -9.25 -0.54 -11.96
N THR A 65 -10.09 -1.46 -11.49
CA THR A 65 -10.23 -1.73 -10.05
C THR A 65 -9.06 -2.58 -9.57
N ILE A 66 -8.23 -2.03 -8.70
CA ILE A 66 -7.06 -2.70 -8.13
C ILE A 66 -7.34 -3.09 -6.67
N PRO A 67 -7.14 -4.35 -6.28
CA PRO A 67 -7.34 -4.79 -4.91
C PRO A 67 -6.23 -4.23 -4.00
N VAL A 68 -6.58 -3.98 -2.75
CA VAL A 68 -5.69 -3.46 -1.71
C VAL A 68 -5.58 -4.47 -0.58
N VAL A 69 -4.35 -4.86 -0.27
CA VAL A 69 -3.99 -5.82 0.78
C VAL A 69 -3.35 -5.07 1.93
N VAL A 70 -4.07 -4.97 3.04
CA VAL A 70 -3.59 -4.25 4.22
C VAL A 70 -2.87 -5.20 5.17
N SER A 71 -1.65 -4.85 5.56
CA SER A 71 -0.85 -5.54 6.57
C SER A 71 -0.69 -4.63 7.80
N PRO A 72 -1.34 -4.93 8.93
CA PRO A 72 -1.14 -4.17 10.17
C PRO A 72 0.24 -4.50 10.79
N ASN A 73 0.60 -3.77 11.85
CA ASN A 73 1.82 -3.97 12.63
C ASN A 73 3.12 -3.71 11.86
N PHE A 74 3.10 -2.73 10.94
CA PHE A 74 4.32 -2.29 10.27
C PHE A 74 5.28 -1.67 11.28
N LYS A 75 6.50 -2.20 11.36
CA LYS A 75 7.58 -1.58 12.11
C LYS A 75 8.39 -0.72 11.16
N VAL A 76 8.41 0.58 11.41
CA VAL A 76 9.23 1.52 10.66
C VAL A 76 10.70 1.10 10.82
N PRO A 77 11.44 0.92 9.71
CA PRO A 77 12.87 0.61 9.78
C PRO A 77 13.61 1.70 10.55
N VAL A 78 14.34 1.31 11.60
CA VAL A 78 15.24 2.22 12.30
C VAL A 78 16.55 2.33 11.50
N PRO A 79 17.10 3.55 11.30
CA PRO A 79 18.41 3.70 10.69
C PRO A 79 19.46 2.92 11.46
N PHE A 80 20.33 2.19 10.75
CA PHE A 80 21.50 1.57 11.37
C PHE A 80 22.38 2.68 11.98
N ARG A 81 22.46 2.74 13.32
CA ARG A 81 23.50 3.53 13.99
C ARG A 81 24.80 2.76 13.87
N GLN A 82 25.68 3.22 12.98
CA GLN A 82 27.06 2.77 12.97
C GLN A 82 27.71 3.28 14.26
N ILE A 83 28.06 2.36 15.16
CA ILE A 83 28.80 2.65 16.38
C ILE A 83 30.21 3.04 15.90
N ALA A 84 30.57 4.31 16.09
CA ALA A 84 31.90 4.83 15.81
C ALA A 84 32.91 4.35 16.85
#